data_AF-A0A8X6FEG3-F1
#
_entry.id   AF-A0A8X6FEG3-F1
#
_cell.length_a   1.000
_cell.length_b   1.000
_cell.length_c   1.000
_cell.angle_alpha   90.00
_cell.angle_beta   90.00
_cell.angle_gamma   90.00
#
_symmetry.space_group_name_H-M   'P 1'
#
loop_
_entity.id
_entity.type
_entity.pdbx_description
1 polymer ?
#
loop_
_entity_poly.entity_id
_entity_poly.type
_entity_poly.pdbx_seq_one_letter_code
_entity_poly.pdbx_strand_id
1 'polypeptide(L)'
;MLHIPNPVVTGDSVRLRCAYELGNETLYAVKWYKNMGEFFRYVPASDPPLKKFPQTGIDVDVSFPSSSSLILDFLVVSRELLILFSFGVSKI
;
A
#
# COMPACT_ATOMS: atom_id res chain seq x y z
N MET A 1 -31.71 -20.31 6.98
CA MET A 1 -30.37 -20.85 6.64
C MET A 1 -29.37 -19.73 6.85
N LEU A 2 -28.44 -19.92 7.79
CA LEU A 2 -27.40 -18.93 8.09
C LEU A 2 -26.29 -19.09 7.04
N HIS A 3 -26.15 -18.12 6.15
CA HIS A 3 -25.12 -18.13 5.12
C HIS A 3 -23.81 -17.65 5.75
N ILE A 4 -22.98 -18.59 6.20
CA ILE A 4 -21.63 -18.31 6.69
C ILE A 4 -20.75 -18.16 5.45
N PRO A 5 -20.17 -16.97 5.18
CA PRO A 5 -19.31 -16.79 4.03
C PRO A 5 -18.07 -17.70 4.16
N ASN A 6 -17.66 -18.31 3.05
CA ASN A 6 -16.52 -19.20 3.00
C ASN A 6 -15.29 -18.52 3.63
N PRO A 7 -14.48 -19.26 4.42
CA PRO A 7 -13.21 -18.74 4.91
C PRO A 7 -12.36 -18.33 3.71
N VAL A 8 -11.96 -17.05 3.69
CA VAL A 8 -11.00 -16.47 2.74
C VAL A 8 -9.75 -17.36 2.75
N VAL A 9 -9.37 -17.87 1.58
CA VAL A 9 -8.32 -18.88 1.46
C VAL A 9 -6.99 -18.20 1.73
N THR A 10 -6.23 -18.75 2.67
CA THR A 10 -4.88 -18.34 3.00
C THR A 10 -4.01 -18.28 1.74
N GLY A 11 -3.71 -17.08 1.24
CA GLY A 11 -3.04 -16.88 -0.07
C GLY A 11 -3.69 -15.82 -0.95
N ASP A 12 -4.85 -15.27 -0.54
CA ASP A 12 -5.49 -14.20 -1.27
C ASP A 12 -4.61 -12.94 -1.32
N SER A 13 -4.53 -12.39 -2.53
CA SER A 13 -3.81 -11.16 -2.79
C SER A 13 -4.76 -9.98 -2.68
N VAL A 14 -4.46 -9.04 -1.78
CA VAL A 14 -5.22 -7.82 -1.62
C VAL A 14 -4.57 -6.73 -2.44
N ARG A 15 -5.31 -6.16 -3.41
CA ARG A 15 -4.89 -4.98 -4.16
C ARG A 15 -5.17 -3.72 -3.35
N LEU A 16 -4.14 -3.12 -2.77
CA LEU A 16 -4.26 -1.83 -2.10
C LEU A 16 -4.06 -0.72 -3.12
N ARG A 17 -5.02 0.21 -3.20
CA ARG A 17 -4.99 1.35 -4.12
C ARG A 17 -5.11 2.64 -3.33
N CYS A 18 -4.15 3.55 -3.49
CA CYS A 18 -4.27 4.93 -3.01
C CYS A 18 -4.32 5.87 -4.20
N ALA A 19 -5.39 6.65 -4.28
CA ALA A 19 -5.49 7.79 -5.17
C ALA A 19 -5.48 9.05 -4.30
N TYR A 20 -4.60 9.99 -4.61
CA TYR A 20 -4.54 11.27 -3.92
C TYR A 20 -4.34 12.40 -4.93
N GLU A 21 -4.93 13.56 -4.61
CA GLU A 21 -4.85 14.76 -5.42
C GLU A 21 -3.82 15.72 -4.82
N LEU A 22 -2.86 16.14 -5.63
CA LEU A 22 -1.82 17.09 -5.21
C LEU A 22 -2.25 18.55 -5.35
N GLY A 23 -3.20 18.86 -6.24
CA GLY A 23 -3.57 20.26 -6.48
C GLY A 23 -2.34 21.11 -6.82
N ASN A 24 -2.08 22.15 -6.02
CA ASN A 24 -0.88 22.99 -6.12
C ASN A 24 0.22 22.63 -5.09
N GLU A 25 -0.01 21.61 -4.27
CA GLU A 25 0.93 21.18 -3.23
C GLU A 25 1.93 20.16 -3.79
N THR A 26 3.12 20.09 -3.19
CA THR A 26 4.12 19.10 -3.60
C THR A 26 4.03 17.88 -2.70
N LEU A 27 4.07 16.69 -3.30
CA LEU A 27 4.13 15.46 -2.52
C LEU A 27 5.45 15.38 -1.75
N TYR A 28 5.36 15.29 -0.42
CA TYR A 28 6.52 14.97 0.42
C TYR A 28 6.76 13.46 0.44
N ALA A 29 5.74 12.69 0.81
CA ALA A 29 5.85 11.25 1.01
C ALA A 29 4.51 10.54 0.93
N VAL A 30 4.51 9.31 0.42
CA VAL A 30 3.45 8.33 0.61
C VAL A 30 4.02 7.17 1.42
N LYS A 31 3.31 6.75 2.46
CA LYS A 31 3.75 5.65 3.34
C LYS A 31 2.62 4.66 3.54
N TRP A 32 2.98 3.39 3.60
CA TRP A 32 2.05 2.30 3.83
C TRP A 32 2.47 1.45 5.02
N TYR A 33 1.48 1.10 5.81
CA TYR A 33 1.63 0.41 7.06
C TYR A 33 0.75 -0.84 7.09
N LYS A 34 1.31 -1.94 7.57
CA LYS A 34 0.58 -3.14 7.97
C LYS A 34 0.65 -3.17 9.49
N ASN A 35 -0.51 -3.14 10.15
CA ASN A 35 -0.64 -3.02 11.59
C ASN A 35 0.08 -1.75 12.10
N MET A 36 1.32 -1.88 12.58
CA MET A 36 2.17 -0.77 13.04
C MET A 36 3.52 -0.68 12.31
N GLY A 37 3.77 -1.56 11.34
CA GLY A 37 5.03 -1.62 10.61
C GLY A 37 4.94 -0.96 9.23
N GLU A 38 5.85 -0.04 8.93
CA GLU A 38 6.04 0.49 7.58
C GLU A 38 6.56 -0.64 6.69
N PHE A 39 5.89 -0.91 5.57
CA PHE A 39 6.34 -1.90 4.59
C PHE A 39 6.69 -1.26 3.23
N PHE A 40 6.23 -0.03 2.99
CA PHE A 40 6.51 0.70 1.78
C PHE A 40 6.49 2.22 2.00
N ARG A 41 7.39 2.91 1.30
CA ARG A 41 7.42 4.36 1.23
C ARG A 41 7.88 4.87 -0.13
N TYR A 42 7.22 5.92 -0.60
CA TYR A 42 7.59 6.70 -1.77
C TYR A 42 7.85 8.16 -1.37
N VAL A 43 9.02 8.68 -1.70
CA VAL A 43 9.46 10.06 -1.44
C VAL A 43 10.10 10.56 -2.74
N PRO A 44 9.43 11.41 -3.53
CA PRO A 44 9.95 11.88 -4.83
C PRO A 44 11.33 12.53 -4.74
N ALA A 45 11.60 13.19 -3.61
CA ALA A 45 12.85 13.91 -3.37
C ALA A 45 14.01 13.03 -2.87
N SER A 46 13.80 11.73 -2.61
CA SER A 46 14.86 10.83 -2.15
C SER A 46 15.47 10.02 -3.29
N ASP A 47 16.71 9.56 -3.08
CA ASP A 47 17.39 8.62 -3.97
C ASP A 47 17.76 7.33 -3.20
N PRO A 48 17.17 6.16 -3.52
CA PRO A 48 16.08 5.98 -4.48
C PRO A 48 14.75 6.56 -3.97
N PRO A 49 13.82 6.95 -4.86
CA PRO A 49 12.53 7.54 -4.46
C PRO A 49 11.57 6.52 -3.84
N LEU A 50 11.84 5.23 -4.04
CA LEU A 50 11.04 4.12 -3.57
C LEU A 50 11.85 3.30 -2.57
N LYS A 51 11.25 3.02 -1.41
CA LYS A 51 11.83 2.16 -0.38
C LYS A 51 10.83 1.11 0.08
N LYS A 52 11.22 -0.16 -0.05
CA LYS A 52 10.48 -1.32 0.46
C LYS A 52 11.10 -1.75 1.79
N PHE A 53 10.26 -2.11 2.75
CA PHE A 53 10.70 -2.69 4.02
C PHE A 53 10.14 -4.11 4.10
N PRO A 54 11.00 -5.13 4.18
CA PRO A 54 10.54 -6.50 4.19
C PRO A 54 9.67 -6.75 5.43
N GLN A 55 8.46 -7.25 5.21
CA GLN A 55 7.51 -7.68 6.22
C GLN A 55 7.06 -9.09 5.89
N THR A 56 6.88 -9.93 6.90
CA THR A 56 6.45 -11.32 6.71
C THR A 56 5.06 -11.37 6.07
N GLY A 57 4.92 -12.11 4.97
CA GLY A 57 3.66 -12.21 4.23
C GLY A 57 3.28 -10.90 3.52
N ILE A 58 4.28 -10.13 3.08
CA ILE A 58 4.11 -8.94 2.25
C ILE A 58 5.06 -9.07 1.07
N ASP A 59 4.48 -9.23 -0.11
CA ASP A 59 5.15 -8.95 -1.38
C ASP A 59 4.58 -7.65 -1.95
N VAL A 60 5.43 -6.81 -2.51
CA VAL A 60 5.07 -5.47 -2.95
C VAL A 60 5.49 -5.32 -4.39
N ASP A 61 4.55 -5.56 -5.29
CA ASP A 61 4.63 -5.04 -6.65
C ASP A 61 4.17 -3.57 -6.66
N VAL A 62 4.77 -2.74 -7.51
CA VAL A 62 4.44 -1.31 -7.59
C VAL A 62 4.39 -0.92 -9.06
N SER A 63 3.18 -0.56 -9.50
CA SER A 63 2.93 -0.02 -10.83
C SER A 63 2.64 1.48 -10.75
N PHE A 64 3.16 2.27 -11.68
CA PHE A 64 2.92 3.73 -11.77
C PHE A 64 2.28 4.08 -13.12
N PRO A 65 0.97 4.37 -13.20
CA PRO A 65 0.33 4.59 -14.50
C PRO A 65 0.57 5.97 -15.10
N SER A 66 0.87 7.02 -14.32
CA SER A 66 1.28 8.34 -14.84
C SER A 66 1.78 9.29 -13.74
N SER A 67 2.58 10.30 -14.11
CA SER A 67 3.20 11.30 -13.21
C SER A 67 2.21 12.18 -12.43
N SER A 68 0.93 12.17 -12.81
CA SER A 68 -0.12 13.04 -12.26
C SER A 68 -1.03 12.33 -11.25
N SER A 69 -1.06 10.99 -11.27
CA SER A 69 -1.87 10.18 -10.35
C SER A 69 -1.10 8.90 -10.04
N LEU A 70 -0.44 8.89 -8.88
CA LEU A 70 0.31 7.73 -8.42
C LEU A 70 -0.66 6.72 -7.79
N ILE A 71 -1.37 6.01 -8.67
CA ILE A 71 -2.08 4.78 -8.32
C ILE A 71 -1.02 3.75 -8.00
N LEU A 72 -0.74 3.55 -6.71
CA LEU A 72 0.12 2.47 -6.24
C LEU A 72 -0.75 1.26 -6.01
N ASP A 73 -0.51 0.20 -6.77
CA ASP A 73 -1.18 -1.08 -6.61
C ASP A 73 -0.25 -2.05 -5.90
N PHE A 74 -0.57 -2.42 -4.65
CA PHE A 74 0.18 -3.44 -3.91
C PHE A 74 -0.55 -4.76 -3.96
N LEU A 75 0.14 -5.85 -4.32
CA LEU A 75 -0.41 -7.20 -4.25
C LEU A 75 0.00 -7.87 -2.93
N VAL A 76 -0.75 -7.63 -1.85
CA VAL A 76 -0.39 -8.18 -0.54
C VAL A 76 -0.94 -9.58 -0.36
N VAL A 77 -0.06 -10.60 -0.30
CA VAL A 77 -0.42 -11.99 0.02
C VAL A 77 -0.24 -12.23 1.52
N SER A 78 -1.31 -12.09 2.30
CA SER A 78 -1.24 -12.30 3.74
C SER A 78 -2.05 -13.49 4.21
N ARG A 79 -1.55 -14.16 5.25
CA ARG A 79 -2.16 -15.37 5.82
C ARG A 79 -3.05 -15.09 7.04
N GLU A 80 -3.19 -13.83 7.42
CA GLU A 80 -3.86 -13.40 8.65
C GLU A 80 -5.21 -12.72 8.33
N LEU A 81 -6.28 -13.09 9.05
CA LEU A 81 -7.64 -12.59 8.81
C LEU A 81 -7.91 -11.17 9.35
N LEU A 82 -7.08 -10.69 10.30
CA LEU A 82 -7.22 -9.39 10.95
C LEU A 82 -5.97 -8.57 10.70
N ILE A 83 -5.92 -7.90 9.55
CA ILE A 83 -4.81 -7.04 9.18
C ILE A 83 -5.36 -5.64 8.94
N LEU A 84 -4.80 -4.67 9.65
CA LEU A 84 -5.10 -3.27 9.40
C LEU A 84 -4.06 -2.73 8.43
N PHE A 85 -4.49 -2.37 7.23
CA PHE A 85 -3.67 -1.58 6.31
C PHE A 85 -4.00 -0.11 6.50
N SER A 86 -2.97 0.70 6.65
CA SER A 86 -3.09 2.15 6.74
C SER A 86 -2.19 2.81 5.72
N PHE A 87 -2.66 3.90 5.14
CA PHE A 87 -1.88 4.73 4.22
C PHE A 87 -1.81 6.16 4.75
N GLY A 88 -0.66 6.80 4.54
CA GLY A 88 -0.45 8.20 4.87
C GLY A 88 0.12 8.94 3.65
N VAL A 89 -0.49 10.08 3.32
CA VAL A 89 0.02 11.03 2.31
C VAL A 89 0.45 12.30 3.03
N SER A 90 1.71 12.68 2.84
CA SER A 90 2.28 13.92 3.37
C SER A 90 2.56 14.88 2.23
N LYS A 91 2.14 16.14 2.39
CA LYS A 91 2.30 17.21 1.42
C LYS A 91 3.08 18.37 2.05
N ILE A 92 3.72 19.18 1.21
CA ILE A 92 4.45 20.40 1.59
C ILE A 92 3.77 21.60 0.94
#